data_AF-A0AAX3E4Z8-F1
#
_entry.id   AF-A0AAX3E4Z8-F1
#
_cell.length_a   1.000
_cell.length_b   1.000
_cell.length_c   1.000
_cell.angle_alpha   90.00
_cell.angle_beta   90.00
_cell.angle_gamma   90.00
#
_symmetry.space_group_name_H-M   'P 1'
#
loop_
_entity.id
_entity.type
_entity.pdbx_description
1 polymer ?
#
loop_
_entity_poly.entity_id
_entity_poly.type
_entity_poly.pdbx_seq_one_letter_code
_entity_poly.pdbx_strand_id
1 'polypeptide(L)'
;MQRLRLKADGRIVELRDGAEFPLVPNGAESAWRGSEPEPKVRDLRLRAGLTQTEFAARLGVPVETIRNWEQGKRSPRGPARALLTVIAHTPDVVFAALAGRREEISKLVAAPAIGSEC
;
A
#
# COMPACT_ATOMS: atom_id res chain seq x y z
N MET A 1 32.14 -22.54 4.74
CA MET A 1 32.02 -22.03 6.13
C MET A 1 31.83 -20.53 6.07
N GLN A 2 30.75 -20.01 6.63
CA GLN A 2 30.41 -18.59 6.61
C GLN A 2 31.42 -17.81 7.46
N ARG A 3 32.07 -16.78 6.89
CA ARG A 3 33.02 -15.91 7.61
C ARG A 3 32.31 -14.60 7.95
N LEU A 4 32.24 -14.26 9.23
CA LEU A 4 31.57 -13.05 9.72
C LEU A 4 32.60 -12.06 10.28
N ARG A 5 32.33 -10.76 10.16
CA ARG A 5 33.13 -9.68 10.73
C ARG A 5 32.25 -8.66 11.45
N LEU A 6 32.60 -8.36 12.70
CA LEU A 6 32.00 -7.25 13.46
C LEU A 6 32.78 -5.97 13.14
N LYS A 7 32.06 -4.92 12.76
CA LYS A 7 32.58 -3.58 12.51
C LYS A 7 32.53 -2.73 13.79
N ALA A 8 33.33 -1.66 13.82
CA ALA A 8 33.42 -0.75 14.98
C ALA A 8 32.13 0.03 15.28
N ASP A 9 31.22 0.11 14.31
CA ASP A 9 29.88 0.68 14.42
C ASP A 9 28.83 -0.33 14.93
N GLY A 10 29.26 -1.53 15.33
CA GLY A 10 28.40 -2.60 15.83
C GLY A 10 27.72 -3.44 14.74
N ARG A 11 27.97 -3.18 13.45
CA ARG A 11 27.37 -3.96 12.35
C ARG A 11 28.13 -5.26 12.11
N ILE A 12 27.40 -6.35 11.85
CA ILE A 12 28.00 -7.63 11.47
C ILE A 12 27.84 -7.83 9.95
N VAL A 13 28.95 -8.07 9.27
CA VAL A 13 29.02 -8.30 7.82
C VAL A 13 29.51 -9.72 7.51
N GLU A 14 29.05 -10.30 6.42
CA GLU A 14 29.57 -11.53 5.84
C GLU A 14 30.74 -11.24 4.90
N LEU A 15 31.82 -11.99 5.03
CA LEU A 15 32.95 -11.95 4.11
C LEU A 15 32.80 -13.07 3.08
N ARG A 16 32.51 -12.70 1.82
CA ARG A 16 32.47 -13.60 0.66
C ARG A 16 33.49 -13.10 -0.37
N ASP A 17 34.45 -13.94 -0.74
CA ASP A 17 35.52 -13.62 -1.73
C ASP A 17 36.27 -12.30 -1.48
N GLY A 18 36.49 -11.96 -0.21
CA GLY A 18 37.16 -10.72 0.20
C GLY A 18 36.27 -9.46 0.15
N ALA A 19 35.06 -9.57 -0.37
CA ALA A 19 34.05 -8.52 -0.32
C ALA A 19 33.17 -8.65 0.93
N GLU A 20 32.76 -7.51 1.47
CA GLU A 20 31.89 -7.41 2.63
C GLU A 20 30.43 -7.27 2.18
N PHE A 21 29.58 -8.16 2.67
CA PHE A 21 28.15 -8.14 2.43
C PHE A 21 27.41 -7.94 3.75
N PRO A 22 26.32 -7.16 3.79
CA PRO A 22 25.46 -7.12 4.97
C PRO A 22 25.01 -8.53 5.35
N LEU A 23 25.04 -8.88 6.64
CA LEU A 23 24.39 -10.12 7.06
C LEU A 23 22.89 -9.96 6.91
N VAL A 24 22.35 -10.60 5.89
CA VAL A 24 20.91 -10.78 5.71
C VAL A 24 20.56 -12.12 6.36
N PRO A 25 19.72 -12.14 7.41
CA PRO A 25 19.22 -13.40 7.95
C PRO A 25 18.58 -14.22 6.82
N ASN A 26 18.88 -15.52 6.76
CA ASN A 26 18.32 -16.40 5.75
C ASN A 26 16.77 -16.36 5.86
N GLY A 27 16.08 -15.92 4.81
CA GLY A 27 14.64 -15.62 4.80
C GLY A 27 14.23 -14.14 4.93
N ALA A 28 15.17 -13.24 5.22
CA ALA A 28 14.96 -11.78 5.23
C ALA A 28 15.30 -11.09 3.89
N GLU A 29 15.54 -11.88 2.85
CA GLU A 29 15.82 -11.40 1.48
C GLU A 29 14.68 -10.54 0.92
N SER A 30 13.48 -10.69 1.46
CA SER A 30 12.29 -9.90 1.12
C SER A 30 12.03 -8.71 2.05
N ALA A 31 12.62 -8.66 3.25
CA ALA A 31 12.31 -7.64 4.25
C ALA A 31 12.97 -6.29 3.96
N TRP A 32 14.07 -6.29 3.20
CA TRP A 32 14.75 -5.06 2.72
C TRP A 32 14.48 -4.76 1.26
N ARG A 33 13.34 -5.22 0.72
CA ARG A 33 12.95 -4.92 -0.65
C ARG A 33 12.37 -3.51 -0.79
N GLY A 34 13.19 -2.52 -0.43
CA GLY A 34 13.00 -1.12 -0.86
C GLY A 34 13.25 -0.92 -2.36
N SER A 35 13.26 -1.99 -3.15
CA SER A 35 13.59 -2.02 -4.58
C SER A 35 12.60 -2.82 -5.43
N GLU A 36 11.45 -3.25 -4.91
CA GLU A 36 10.34 -3.58 -5.83
C GLU A 36 9.87 -2.27 -6.42
N PRO A 37 9.76 -2.14 -7.75
CA PRO A 37 9.13 -0.98 -8.32
C PRO A 37 7.76 -0.83 -7.66
N GLU A 38 7.52 0.29 -6.98
CA GLU A 38 6.24 0.55 -6.32
C GLU A 38 5.13 0.23 -7.34
N PRO A 39 4.15 -0.63 -6.99
CA PRO A 39 3.14 -1.04 -7.93
C PRO A 39 2.43 0.22 -8.44
N LYS A 40 2.53 0.46 -9.75
CA LYS A 40 1.94 1.65 -10.35
C LYS A 40 0.43 1.59 -10.12
N VAL A 41 -0.12 2.66 -9.56
CA VAL A 41 -1.55 2.75 -9.22
C VAL A 41 -2.44 2.37 -10.39
N ARG A 42 -2.04 2.76 -11.61
CA ARG A 42 -2.70 2.41 -12.86
C ARG A 42 -2.80 0.89 -13.06
N ASP A 43 -1.72 0.16 -12.81
CA ASP A 43 -1.67 -1.29 -13.05
C ASP A 43 -2.57 -2.03 -12.06
N LEU A 44 -2.58 -1.60 -10.80
CA LEU A 44 -3.48 -2.12 -9.78
C LEU A 44 -4.95 -1.90 -10.17
N ARG A 45 -5.28 -0.69 -10.63
CA ARG A 45 -6.63 -0.35 -11.09
C ARG A 45 -7.06 -1.19 -12.30
N LEU A 46 -6.19 -1.33 -13.30
CA LEU A 46 -6.48 -2.09 -14.51
C LEU A 46 -6.64 -3.58 -14.21
N ARG A 47 -5.81 -4.15 -13.32
CA ARG A 47 -5.98 -5.53 -12.84
C ARG A 47 -7.30 -5.74 -12.12
N ALA A 48 -7.80 -4.72 -11.41
CA ALA A 48 -9.11 -4.75 -10.76
C ALA A 48 -10.28 -4.52 -11.73
N GLY A 49 -10.03 -4.23 -13.01
CA GLY A 49 -11.07 -3.98 -14.01
C GLY A 49 -11.84 -2.68 -13.79
N LEU A 50 -11.27 -1.70 -13.09
CA LEU A 50 -11.98 -0.49 -12.68
C LEU A 50 -11.60 0.75 -13.51
N THR A 51 -12.56 1.64 -13.68
CA THR A 51 -12.32 3.02 -14.11
C THR A 51 -11.63 3.82 -13.00
N GLN A 52 -11.05 4.98 -13.35
CA GLN A 52 -10.43 5.88 -12.36
C GLN A 52 -11.43 6.31 -11.28
N THR A 53 -12.68 6.59 -11.68
CA THR A 53 -13.75 7.02 -10.78
C THR A 53 -14.15 5.91 -9.81
N GLU A 54 -14.34 4.68 -10.29
CA GLU A 54 -14.70 3.53 -9.44
C GLU A 54 -13.58 3.19 -8.46
N PHE A 55 -12.33 3.20 -8.93
CA PHE A 55 -11.17 2.93 -8.07
C PHE A 55 -11.02 4.00 -6.98
N ALA A 56 -11.20 5.27 -7.34
CA ALA A 56 -11.21 6.39 -6.39
C ALA A 56 -12.35 6.24 -5.36
N ALA A 57 -13.55 5.90 -5.81
CA ALA A 57 -14.70 5.68 -4.95
C ALA A 57 -14.47 4.54 -3.95
N ARG A 58 -13.90 3.41 -4.39
CA ARG A 58 -13.56 2.28 -3.51
C ARG A 58 -12.52 2.65 -2.46
N LEU A 59 -11.53 3.45 -2.82
CA LEU A 59 -10.49 3.91 -1.88
C LEU A 59 -10.93 5.10 -1.01
N GLY A 60 -12.06 5.73 -1.30
CA GLY A 60 -12.54 6.90 -0.57
C GLY A 60 -11.67 8.14 -0.79
N VAL A 61 -11.09 8.29 -1.98
CA VAL A 61 -10.27 9.45 -2.35
C VAL A 61 -10.86 10.17 -3.57
N PRO A 62 -10.57 11.46 -3.79
CA PRO A 62 -10.96 12.15 -5.01
C PRO A 62 -10.37 11.49 -6.27
N VAL A 63 -11.13 11.49 -7.37
CA VAL A 63 -10.65 10.98 -8.67
C VAL A 63 -9.39 11.71 -9.14
N GLU A 64 -9.26 12.98 -8.80
CA GLU A 64 -8.06 13.78 -9.08
C GLU A 64 -6.81 13.24 -8.39
N THR A 65 -6.94 12.67 -7.19
CA THR A 65 -5.83 12.02 -6.48
C THR A 65 -5.31 10.82 -7.25
N ILE A 66 -6.22 9.95 -7.73
CA ILE A 66 -5.85 8.81 -8.58
C ILE A 66 -5.20 9.28 -9.88
N ARG A 67 -5.78 10.28 -10.54
CA ARG A 67 -5.21 10.87 -11.76
C ARG A 67 -3.80 11.42 -11.54
N ASN A 68 -3.58 12.16 -10.46
CA ASN A 68 -2.28 12.72 -10.11
C ASN A 68 -1.23 11.64 -9.81
N TRP A 69 -1.64 10.53 -9.19
CA TRP A 69 -0.76 9.37 -8.97
C TRP A 69 -0.44 8.63 -10.27
N GLU A 70 -1.44 8.37 -11.12
CA GLU A 70 -1.24 7.67 -12.40
C GLU A 70 -0.41 8.48 -13.40
N GLN A 71 -0.49 9.81 -13.33
CA GLN A 71 0.31 10.73 -14.17
C GLN A 71 1.70 11.03 -13.58
N GLY A 72 2.01 10.55 -12.37
CA GLY A 72 3.29 10.82 -11.70
C GLY A 72 3.46 12.25 -11.19
N LYS A 73 2.40 13.08 -11.20
CA LYS A 73 2.43 14.45 -10.64
C LYS A 73 2.61 14.44 -9.12
N ARG A 74 2.12 13.37 -8.47
CA ARG A 74 2.29 13.09 -7.04
C ARG A 74 2.49 11.58 -6.87
N SER A 75 3.12 11.16 -5.78
CA SER A 75 3.22 9.75 -5.40
C SER A 75 2.38 9.49 -4.15
N PRO A 76 1.77 8.29 -4.02
CA PRO A 76 1.14 7.87 -2.77
C PRO A 76 2.18 7.83 -1.65
N ARG A 77 1.81 8.26 -0.44
CA ARG A 77 2.70 8.30 0.73
C ARG A 77 2.03 7.72 1.96
N GLY A 78 2.85 7.27 2.91
CA GLY A 78 2.39 6.80 4.22
C GLY A 78 1.26 5.76 4.11
N PRO A 79 0.09 5.98 4.73
CA PRO A 79 -1.02 5.04 4.71
C PRO A 79 -1.51 4.65 3.31
N ALA A 80 -1.51 5.58 2.35
CA ALA A 80 -1.94 5.30 0.99
C ALA A 80 -1.03 4.28 0.30
N ARG A 81 0.29 4.38 0.52
CA ARG A 81 1.25 3.43 -0.02
C ARG A 81 1.04 2.04 0.60
N ALA A 82 0.88 1.97 1.92
CA ALA A 82 0.60 0.71 2.61
C ALA A 82 -0.69 0.05 2.07
N LEU A 83 -1.76 0.82 1.91
CA LEU A 83 -3.02 0.31 1.35
C LEU A 83 -2.84 -0.23 -0.07
N LEU A 84 -2.15 0.49 -0.95
CA LEU A 84 -1.87 0.04 -2.32
C LEU A 84 -1.01 -1.22 -2.36
N THR A 85 -0.07 -1.38 -1.43
CA THR A 85 0.69 -2.62 -1.26
C THR A 85 -0.23 -3.79 -0.89
N VAL A 86 -1.17 -3.61 0.03
CA VAL A 86 -2.12 -4.68 0.38
C VAL A 86 -3.04 -5.02 -0.80
N ILE A 87 -3.52 -4.00 -1.53
CA ILE A 87 -4.34 -4.18 -2.74
C ILE A 87 -3.60 -4.97 -3.82
N ALA A 88 -2.28 -4.78 -3.95
CA ALA A 88 -1.47 -5.53 -4.92
C ALA A 88 -1.51 -7.05 -4.71
N HIS A 89 -1.67 -7.48 -3.45
CA HIS A 89 -1.68 -8.88 -3.05
C HIS A 89 -3.10 -9.44 -2.88
N THR A 90 -4.03 -8.65 -2.34
CA THR A 90 -5.37 -9.12 -1.93
C THR A 90 -6.48 -8.10 -2.25
N PRO A 91 -6.71 -7.77 -3.52
CA PRO A 91 -7.63 -6.69 -3.91
C PRO A 91 -9.07 -6.95 -3.46
N ASP A 92 -9.56 -8.19 -3.60
CA ASP A 92 -10.96 -8.53 -3.29
C ASP A 92 -11.30 -8.34 -1.82
N VAL A 93 -10.41 -8.80 -0.92
CA VAL A 93 -10.57 -8.66 0.53
C VAL A 93 -10.57 -7.18 0.93
N VAL A 94 -9.64 -6.40 0.39
CA VAL A 94 -9.57 -4.96 0.69
C VAL A 94 -10.83 -4.24 0.22
N PHE A 95 -11.30 -4.50 -1.01
CA PHE A 95 -12.50 -3.85 -1.52
C PHE A 95 -13.75 -4.26 -0.75
N ALA A 96 -13.89 -5.53 -0.36
CA ALA A 96 -14.98 -5.98 0.49
C ALA A 96 -14.96 -5.27 1.86
N ALA A 97 -13.79 -5.18 2.50
CA ALA A 97 -13.62 -4.50 3.78
C ALA A 97 -13.94 -2.99 3.70
N LEU A 98 -13.59 -2.34 2.59
CA LEU A 98 -13.90 -0.93 2.35
C LEU A 98 -15.37 -0.70 1.98
N ALA A 99 -16.04 -1.68 1.37
CA ALA A 99 -17.46 -1.62 1.04
C ALA A 99 -18.36 -1.75 2.28
N GLY A 100 -18.03 -2.67 3.20
CA GLY A 100 -18.81 -2.89 4.44
C GLY A 100 -18.95 -1.64 5.30
N ARG A 101 -17.93 -0.77 5.33
CA ARG A 101 -17.94 0.49 6.08
C ARG A 101 -18.89 1.55 5.49
N ARG A 102 -19.24 1.44 4.21
CA ARG A 102 -20.06 2.43 3.50
C ARG A 102 -21.56 2.20 3.70
N GLU A 103 -21.98 0.95 3.69
CA GLU A 103 -23.36 0.53 4.00
C GLU A 103 -23.75 0.96 5.42
N GLU A 104 -22.85 0.77 6.39
CA GLU A 104 -23.07 1.19 7.79
C GLU A 104 -23.16 2.70 7.96
N ILE A 105 -22.26 3.48 7.33
CA ILE A 105 -22.31 4.95 7.37
C ILE A 105 -23.54 5.49 6.64
N SER A 106 -23.94 4.89 5.52
CA SER A 106 -25.14 5.29 4.78
C SER A 106 -26.41 5.10 5.60
N LYS A 107 -26.49 4.03 6.40
CA LYS A 107 -27.62 3.79 7.32
C LYS A 107 -27.66 4.80 8.47
N LEU A 108 -26.52 5.32 8.91
CA LEU A 108 -26.42 6.33 9.97
C LEU A 108 -26.78 7.74 9.50
N VAL A 109 -26.52 8.08 8.22
CA VAL A 109 -26.81 9.41 7.66
C VAL A 109 -28.24 9.51 7.08
N ALA A 110 -28.89 8.39 6.77
CA ALA A 110 -30.25 8.35 6.23
C ALA A 110 -31.38 8.44 7.28
N ALA A 111 -31.08 8.73 8.56
CA ALA A 111 -32.11 9.00 9.55
C ALA A 111 -32.95 10.21 9.09
N PRO A 112 -34.30 10.12 9.06
CA PRO A 112 -35.11 11.24 8.64
C PRO A 112 -34.85 12.42 9.58
N ALA A 113 -34.67 13.60 8.98
CA ALA A 113 -34.70 14.84 9.74
C ALA A 113 -35.96 14.81 10.62
N ILE A 114 -35.77 14.73 11.92
CA ILE A 114 -36.85 14.84 12.89
C ILE A 114 -37.48 16.21 12.61
N GLY A 115 -38.71 16.18 12.10
CA GLY A 115 -39.48 17.36 11.76
C GLY A 115 -39.53 18.29 12.96
N SER A 116 -38.95 19.47 12.80
CA SER A 116 -39.20 20.61 13.66
C SER A 116 -40.52 21.22 13.22
N GLU A 117 -41.63 20.61 13.64
CA GLU A 117 -42.93 21.27 13.70
C GLU A 117 -43.12 21.75 15.15
N CYS A 118 -42.88 23.05 15.35
CA CYS A 118 -43.46 23.92 16.37
C CYS A 118 -43.40 25.36 15.84
#